data_AF-A0A8B8AJ54-F1
#
_entry.id   AF-A0A8B8AJ54-F1
#
_cell.length_a   1.000
_cell.length_b   1.000
_cell.length_c   1.000
_cell.angle_alpha   90.00
_cell.angle_beta   90.00
_cell.angle_gamma   90.00
#
_symmetry.space_group_name_H-M   'P 1'
#
loop_
_entity.id
_entity.type
_entity.pdbx_description
1 polymer ?
#
loop_
_entity_poly.entity_id
_entity_poly.type
_entity_poly.pdbx_seq_one_letter_code
_entity_poly.pdbx_strand_id
1 'polypeptide(L)'
;MEVGRREAVVIHMTVCQVHEKIGLSPGEFTRRRSILNDIIRAKKKAIARTRQARKRRLQLMLERGKKSSSTEIREGTTYESGIDLKELDVSKLEVIPPPCYPPVEKLPATRGPYVIFDLETTGLERDSHITQIAAVDERSDHDFSCYVIPEKHISLQASKVTGLKVKDNKLFHNGVEVLAEPISQALQSFLCFLKNLPTQKQKILVGHNIKGFDCLVLMHALINCNLVEEFHERVIGYMDTRKLFRMSFPSPKSFSQVNLSKDLLGPEFTYAAHNALEDVRTLKKLVCLPSVLEEHKQLCEFSADYILESVEFNARVKKNLPSLQILINLKVVSAGIARKIAGSDLSFRHLEVVFRRDGQDGLSTLLAESVSGKIRVSRSKKMIASLCDYFSGKS
;
A
#
# COMPACT_ATOMS: atom_id res chain seq x y z
N MET A 1 56.59 13.75 43.48
CA MET A 1 56.54 13.56 42.02
C MET A 1 55.09 13.31 41.64
N GLU A 2 54.35 14.35 41.29
CA GLU A 2 53.00 14.20 40.73
C GLU A 2 53.06 14.66 39.28
N VAL A 3 52.91 13.70 38.37
CA VAL A 3 52.81 13.93 36.93
C VAL A 3 51.37 14.35 36.64
N GLY A 4 51.14 15.66 36.56
CA GLY A 4 49.86 16.23 36.15
C GLY A 4 49.56 15.89 34.69
N ARG A 5 48.49 15.09 34.47
CA ARG A 5 47.90 14.84 33.16
C ARG A 5 47.49 16.16 32.51
N ARG A 6 48.16 16.56 31.43
CA ARG A 6 47.68 17.62 30.54
C ARG A 6 46.48 17.09 29.77
N GLU A 7 45.28 17.55 30.13
CA GLU A 7 44.11 17.41 29.27
C GLU A 7 44.38 18.15 27.95
N ALA A 8 44.45 17.40 26.85
CA ALA A 8 44.56 17.97 25.51
C ALA A 8 43.21 18.62 25.15
N VAL A 9 43.10 19.92 25.45
CA VAL A 9 42.01 20.75 24.94
C VAL A 9 42.22 20.92 23.44
N VAL A 10 41.43 20.21 22.63
CA VAL A 10 41.38 20.43 21.18
C VAL A 10 40.71 21.79 20.94
N ILE A 11 41.51 22.84 20.84
CA ILE A 11 41.05 24.19 20.49
C ILE A 11 40.79 24.20 18.98
N HIS A 12 39.52 24.21 18.59
CA HIS A 12 39.11 24.34 17.19
C HIS A 12 39.45 25.76 16.71
N MET A 13 40.63 25.97 16.13
CA MET A 13 41.06 27.28 15.60
C MET A 13 40.23 27.70 14.40
N THR A 14 39.82 28.96 14.32
CA THR A 14 39.15 29.52 13.14
C THR A 14 40.16 29.79 12.02
N VAL A 15 39.69 29.83 10.77
CA VAL A 15 40.55 30.09 9.60
C VAL A 15 41.30 31.42 9.75
N CYS A 16 40.69 32.45 10.35
CA CYS A 16 41.37 33.72 10.64
C CYS A 16 42.52 33.55 11.67
N GLN A 17 42.32 32.76 12.72
CA GLN A 17 43.36 32.47 13.72
C GLN A 17 44.52 31.66 13.13
N VAL A 18 44.24 30.81 12.15
CA VAL A 18 45.28 30.06 11.41
C VAL A 18 46.12 31.02 10.55
N HIS A 19 45.49 31.95 9.82
CA HIS A 19 46.18 32.96 9.00
C HIS A 19 47.08 33.87 9.84
N GLU A 20 46.59 34.34 11.00
CA GLU A 20 47.38 35.14 11.93
C GLU A 20 48.59 34.37 12.49
N LYS A 21 48.44 33.08 12.80
CA LYS A 21 49.56 32.24 13.26
C LYS A 21 50.64 32.00 12.22
N ILE A 22 50.28 31.96 10.94
CA ILE A 22 51.22 31.77 9.83
C ILE A 22 51.71 33.09 9.23
N GLY A 23 51.44 34.22 9.89
CA GLY A 23 51.90 35.55 9.47
C GLY A 23 51.22 36.10 8.21
N LEU A 24 50.08 35.54 7.80
CA LEU A 24 49.33 35.99 6.62
C LEU A 24 48.11 36.81 7.03
N SER A 25 47.82 37.86 6.26
CA SER A 25 46.57 38.60 6.44
C SER A 25 45.39 37.73 5.94
N PRO A 26 44.34 37.50 6.75
CA PRO A 26 43.17 36.76 6.30
C PRO A 26 42.44 37.43 5.13
N GLY A 27 42.67 38.72 4.88
CA GLY A 27 41.89 39.52 3.92
C GLY A 27 40.48 39.86 4.41
N GLU A 28 39.87 40.88 3.81
CA GLU A 28 38.58 41.43 4.27
C GLU A 28 37.42 40.42 4.13
N PHE A 29 37.36 39.71 3.01
CA PHE A 29 36.30 38.73 2.73
C PHE A 29 36.32 37.55 3.72
N THR A 30 37.50 37.03 4.07
CA THR A 30 37.65 35.93 5.02
C THR A 30 37.26 36.37 6.44
N ARG A 31 37.62 37.59 6.86
CA ARG A 31 37.19 38.15 8.15
C ARG A 31 35.67 38.27 8.21
N ARG A 32 35.04 38.86 7.18
CA ARG A 32 33.56 38.97 7.10
C ARG A 32 32.88 37.60 7.17
N ARG A 33 33.39 36.60 6.44
CA ARG A 33 32.87 35.22 6.48
C ARG A 33 33.05 34.56 7.85
N SER A 34 34.18 34.78 8.53
CA SER A 34 34.41 34.24 9.88
C SER A 34 33.42 34.82 10.89
N ILE A 35 33.20 36.14 10.87
CA ILE A 35 32.21 36.80 11.73
C ILE A 35 30.81 36.22 11.49
N LEU A 36 30.40 36.09 10.22
CA LEU A 36 29.10 35.47 9.87
C LEU A 36 28.99 34.03 10.40
N ASN A 37 30.04 33.22 10.24
CA ASN A 37 30.05 31.85 10.73
C ASN A 37 29.98 31.78 12.26
N ASP A 38 30.63 32.69 12.97
CA ASP A 38 30.58 32.75 14.44
C ASP A 38 29.21 33.20 14.94
N ILE A 39 28.56 34.16 14.26
CA ILE A 39 27.15 34.52 14.52
C ILE A 39 26.23 33.30 14.30
N ILE A 40 26.42 32.55 13.20
CA ILE A 40 25.64 31.33 12.91
C ILE A 40 25.88 30.25 13.98
N ARG A 41 27.14 30.03 14.40
CA ARG A 41 27.49 29.07 15.46
C ARG A 41 26.90 29.48 16.80
N ALA A 42 26.97 30.77 17.16
CA ALA A 42 26.38 31.29 18.38
C ALA A 42 24.86 31.08 18.39
N LYS A 43 24.17 31.40 17.27
CA LYS A 43 22.75 31.11 17.09
C LYS A 43 22.43 29.62 17.21
N LYS A 44 23.19 28.74 16.53
CA LYS A 44 23.03 27.28 16.63
C LYS A 44 23.26 26.78 18.06
N LYS A 45 24.26 27.32 18.78
CA LYS A 45 24.57 26.95 20.17
C LYS A 45 23.48 27.42 21.13
N ALA A 46 22.91 28.61 20.93
CA ALA A 46 21.76 29.12 21.67
C ALA A 46 20.53 28.23 21.45
N ILE A 47 20.20 27.93 20.19
CA ILE A 47 19.09 27.02 19.83
C ILE A 47 19.29 25.63 20.44
N ALA A 48 20.49 25.06 20.35
CA ALA A 48 20.81 23.74 20.89
C ALA A 48 20.68 23.64 22.43
N ARG A 49 20.80 24.77 23.14
CA ARG A 49 20.65 24.85 24.60
C ARG A 49 19.19 24.94 25.04
N THR A 50 18.27 25.28 24.14
CA THR A 50 16.83 25.36 24.46
C THR A 50 16.28 24.01 24.93
N ARG A 51 15.25 24.06 25.79
CA ARG A 51 14.55 22.88 26.27
C ARG A 51 13.96 22.05 25.12
N GLN A 52 13.46 22.71 24.07
CA GLN A 52 12.89 22.05 22.90
C GLN A 52 13.95 21.28 22.10
N ALA A 53 15.13 21.87 21.87
CA ALA A 53 16.22 21.19 21.17
C ALA A 53 16.79 20.00 21.97
N ARG A 54 16.88 20.11 23.30
CA ARG A 54 17.28 18.99 24.18
C ARG A 54 16.27 17.85 24.12
N LYS A 55 14.96 18.16 24.24
CA LYS A 55 13.88 17.16 24.09
C LYS A 55 13.93 16.48 22.72
N ARG A 56 14.10 17.24 21.64
CA ARG A 56 14.19 16.70 20.28
C ARG A 56 15.42 15.80 20.11
N ARG A 57 16.56 16.14 20.72
CA ARG A 57 17.76 15.29 20.68
C ARG A 57 17.56 13.97 21.42
N LEU A 58 16.97 14.01 22.61
CA LEU A 58 16.64 12.80 23.36
C LEU A 58 15.67 11.91 22.57
N GLN A 59 14.64 12.51 21.96
CA GLN A 59 13.73 11.81 21.06
C GLN A 59 14.48 11.13 19.90
N LEU A 60 15.33 11.87 19.18
CA LEU A 60 16.11 11.34 18.06
C LEU A 60 17.07 10.23 18.50
N MET A 61 17.67 10.35 19.69
CA MET A 61 18.54 9.32 20.26
C MET A 61 17.76 8.04 20.55
N LEU A 62 16.57 8.15 21.15
CA LEU A 62 15.68 7.02 21.40
C LEU A 62 15.17 6.39 20.09
N GLU A 63 14.83 7.21 19.08
CA GLU A 63 14.43 6.75 17.74
C GLU A 63 15.57 5.99 17.03
N ARG A 64 16.81 6.51 17.11
CA ARG A 64 18.00 5.84 16.57
C ARG A 64 18.31 4.53 17.29
N GLY A 65 18.24 4.52 18.62
CA GLY A 65 18.46 3.30 19.41
C GLY A 65 17.46 2.19 19.04
N LYS A 66 16.17 2.53 18.93
CA LYS A 66 15.13 1.60 18.46
C LYS A 66 15.39 1.09 17.04
N LYS A 67 15.84 1.96 16.14
CA LYS A 67 16.17 1.57 14.77
C LYS A 67 17.39 0.63 14.71
N SER A 68 18.42 0.88 15.53
CA SER A 68 19.61 0.00 15.62
C SER A 68 19.21 -1.39 16.10
N SER A 69 18.50 -1.47 17.23
CA SER A 69 18.04 -2.74 17.81
C SER A 69 17.17 -3.55 16.85
N SER A 70 16.21 -2.90 16.16
CA SER A 70 15.39 -3.55 15.12
C SER A 70 16.24 -4.12 13.98
N THR A 71 17.22 -3.36 13.49
CA THR A 71 18.12 -3.83 12.42
C THR A 71 18.97 -5.02 12.88
N GLU A 72 19.56 -4.93 14.07
CA GLU A 72 20.39 -6.00 14.68
C GLU A 72 19.60 -7.30 14.86
N ILE A 73 18.36 -7.22 15.37
CA ILE A 73 17.47 -8.39 15.50
C ILE A 73 17.19 -9.04 14.14
N ARG A 74 17.03 -8.23 13.09
CA ARG A 74 16.66 -8.70 11.76
C ARG A 74 17.83 -9.33 11.01
N GLU A 75 19.00 -8.71 11.07
CA GLU A 75 20.22 -9.19 10.43
C GLU A 75 20.79 -10.43 11.12
N GLY A 76 20.62 -10.54 12.44
CA GLY A 76 21.26 -11.60 13.20
C GLY A 76 22.76 -11.33 13.41
N THR A 77 23.49 -12.34 13.87
CA THR A 77 24.91 -12.19 14.23
C THR A 77 25.77 -12.00 12.98
N THR A 78 26.01 -10.74 12.58
CA THR A 78 26.79 -10.41 11.36
C THR A 78 28.18 -9.83 11.68
N TYR A 79 28.37 -9.27 12.88
CA TYR A 79 29.57 -8.50 13.25
C TYR A 79 30.19 -8.90 14.60
N GLU A 80 30.19 -10.20 14.96
CA GLU A 80 30.94 -10.67 16.13
C GLU A 80 32.42 -10.92 15.80
N SER A 81 33.32 -10.47 16.69
CA SER A 81 34.74 -10.78 16.62
C SER A 81 34.94 -12.31 16.64
N GLY A 82 35.60 -12.87 15.62
CA GLY A 82 35.89 -14.30 15.54
C GLY A 82 34.70 -15.19 15.14
N ILE A 83 33.70 -14.64 14.43
CA ILE A 83 32.53 -15.40 13.96
C ILE A 83 32.90 -16.58 13.05
N ASP A 84 34.02 -16.47 12.33
CA ASP A 84 34.59 -17.50 11.44
C ASP A 84 35.09 -18.75 12.20
N LEU A 85 35.23 -18.66 13.53
CA LEU A 85 35.77 -19.72 14.38
C LEU A 85 34.70 -20.45 15.22
N LYS A 86 33.41 -20.08 15.10
CA LYS A 86 32.30 -20.71 15.84
C LYS A 86 31.49 -21.62 14.93
N GLU A 87 31.01 -22.75 15.45
CA GLU A 87 30.01 -23.58 14.77
C GLU A 87 28.76 -22.73 14.44
N LEU A 88 28.40 -22.70 13.17
CA LEU A 88 27.31 -21.87 12.63
C LEU A 88 25.96 -22.42 13.07
N ASP A 89 25.34 -21.76 14.05
CA ASP A 89 23.91 -21.95 14.31
C ASP A 89 23.11 -21.38 13.12
N VAL A 90 22.46 -22.27 12.36
CA VAL A 90 21.66 -21.94 11.17
C VAL A 90 20.56 -20.93 11.47
N SER A 91 20.07 -20.85 12.71
CA SER A 91 19.08 -19.84 13.12
C SER A 91 19.64 -18.40 13.15
N LYS A 92 20.97 -18.24 13.22
CA LYS A 92 21.65 -16.94 13.11
C LYS A 92 21.78 -16.44 11.67
N LEU A 93 21.64 -17.33 10.69
CA LEU A 93 21.75 -16.99 9.26
C LEU A 93 20.44 -16.53 8.63
N GLU A 94 19.30 -16.79 9.27
CA GLU A 94 17.99 -16.47 8.70
C GLU A 94 17.69 -14.97 8.83
N VAL A 95 17.63 -14.26 7.70
CA VAL A 95 17.42 -12.81 7.66
C VAL A 95 15.93 -12.49 7.76
N ILE A 96 15.56 -11.63 8.71
CA ILE A 96 14.16 -11.21 8.88
C ILE A 96 13.85 -10.05 7.91
N PRO A 97 12.78 -10.17 7.09
CA PRO A 97 12.49 -9.19 6.06
C PRO A 97 12.18 -7.79 6.63
N PRO A 98 12.39 -6.73 5.83
CA PRO A 98 12.07 -5.36 6.22
C PRO A 98 10.60 -5.19 6.58
N PRO A 99 10.28 -4.19 7.42
CA PRO A 99 8.91 -3.98 7.82
C PRO A 99 8.04 -3.58 6.64
N CYS A 100 7.10 -4.45 6.30
CA CYS A 100 5.94 -4.12 5.47
C CYS A 100 4.73 -3.82 6.36
N TYR A 101 3.85 -2.94 5.88
CA TYR A 101 2.73 -2.44 6.67
C TYR A 101 1.38 -2.79 6.05
N PRO A 102 0.32 -2.93 6.86
CA PRO A 102 -1.04 -2.94 6.35
C PRO A 102 -1.31 -1.68 5.50
N PRO A 103 -1.98 -1.83 4.34
CA PRO A 103 -2.37 -0.69 3.53
C PRO A 103 -3.33 0.19 4.34
N VAL A 104 -3.11 1.50 4.28
CA VAL A 104 -4.00 2.49 4.90
C VAL A 104 -4.67 3.23 3.77
N GLU A 105 -5.99 3.30 3.80
CA GLU A 105 -6.76 4.04 2.82
C GLU A 105 -6.37 5.52 2.84
N LYS A 106 -6.07 6.04 1.65
CA LYS A 106 -5.68 7.43 1.43
C LYS A 106 -6.59 7.99 0.37
N LEU A 107 -6.89 9.28 0.45
CA LEU A 107 -7.54 9.99 -0.63
C LEU A 107 -6.54 10.19 -1.79
N PRO A 108 -7.03 10.32 -3.04
CA PRO A 108 -6.22 10.76 -4.16
C PRO A 108 -5.57 12.13 -3.87
N ALA A 109 -4.35 12.35 -4.35
CA ALA A 109 -3.60 13.59 -4.06
C ALA A 109 -4.24 14.83 -4.72
N THR A 110 -4.94 14.64 -5.83
CA THR A 110 -5.66 15.69 -6.55
C THR A 110 -6.99 15.16 -7.07
N ARG A 111 -7.93 16.07 -7.34
CA ARG A 111 -9.19 15.72 -8.01
C ARG A 111 -8.94 15.31 -9.46
N GLY A 112 -9.58 14.24 -9.88
CA GLY A 112 -9.61 13.77 -11.27
C GLY A 112 -11.04 13.78 -11.83
N PRO A 113 -11.21 13.83 -13.16
CA PRO A 113 -12.50 13.55 -13.77
C PRO A 113 -12.84 12.07 -13.63
N TYR A 114 -14.13 11.78 -13.58
CA TYR A 114 -14.64 10.44 -13.37
C TYR A 114 -14.77 9.67 -14.68
N VAL A 115 -14.31 8.42 -14.65
CA VAL A 115 -14.56 7.43 -15.70
C VAL A 115 -15.26 6.27 -15.05
N ILE A 116 -16.50 6.00 -15.47
CA ILE A 116 -17.29 4.90 -14.92
C ILE A 116 -16.79 3.62 -15.56
N PHE A 117 -16.55 2.58 -14.75
CA PHE A 117 -15.77 1.41 -15.10
C PHE A 117 -16.36 0.16 -14.44
N ASP A 118 -16.31 -0.96 -15.17
CA ASP A 118 -16.76 -2.27 -14.71
C ASP A 118 -15.96 -3.40 -15.40
N LEU A 119 -15.87 -4.55 -14.73
CA LEU A 119 -15.20 -5.74 -15.23
C LEU A 119 -16.12 -6.96 -15.18
N GLU A 120 -16.17 -7.70 -16.29
CA GLU A 120 -16.59 -9.10 -16.24
C GLU A 120 -15.39 -10.01 -16.04
N THR A 121 -15.53 -11.05 -15.23
CA THR A 121 -14.42 -11.91 -14.81
C THR A 121 -14.77 -13.40 -14.86
N THR A 122 -13.76 -14.26 -14.82
CA THR A 122 -13.94 -15.72 -14.81
C THR A 122 -14.63 -16.26 -13.55
N GLY A 123 -14.70 -15.48 -12.46
CA GLY A 123 -15.21 -15.92 -11.15
C GLY A 123 -15.15 -14.80 -10.11
N LEU A 124 -15.39 -15.13 -8.84
CA LEU A 124 -15.44 -14.15 -7.73
C LEU A 124 -14.12 -14.06 -6.93
N GLU A 125 -13.09 -14.79 -7.37
CA GLU A 125 -11.77 -14.75 -6.74
C GLU A 125 -10.97 -13.55 -7.22
N ARG A 126 -10.11 -13.00 -6.37
CA ARG A 126 -9.33 -11.77 -6.68
C ARG A 126 -8.22 -11.99 -7.71
N ASP A 127 -7.88 -13.25 -7.97
CA ASP A 127 -6.98 -13.66 -9.05
C ASP A 127 -7.74 -14.22 -10.26
N SER A 128 -9.05 -13.97 -10.36
CA SER A 128 -9.83 -14.25 -11.58
C SER A 128 -9.26 -13.49 -12.77
N HIS A 129 -9.43 -14.04 -13.97
CA HIS A 129 -9.04 -13.35 -15.20
C HIS A 129 -10.18 -12.44 -15.65
N ILE A 130 -9.81 -11.30 -16.23
CA ILE A 130 -10.74 -10.38 -16.87
C ILE A 130 -11.23 -11.01 -18.17
N THR A 131 -12.52 -10.85 -18.44
CA THR A 131 -13.20 -11.33 -19.65
C THR A 131 -13.86 -10.20 -20.44
N GLN A 132 -14.14 -9.07 -19.78
CA GLN A 132 -14.52 -7.82 -20.44
C GLN A 132 -14.07 -6.64 -19.60
N ILE A 133 -13.59 -5.58 -20.26
CA ILE A 133 -13.36 -4.27 -19.67
C ILE A 133 -14.36 -3.32 -20.32
N ALA A 134 -15.14 -2.60 -19.52
CA ALA A 134 -15.94 -1.49 -20.03
C ALA A 134 -15.68 -0.22 -19.24
N ALA A 135 -15.72 0.91 -19.95
CA ALA A 135 -15.61 2.21 -19.34
C ALA A 135 -16.34 3.28 -20.14
N VAL A 136 -16.89 4.28 -19.47
CA VAL A 136 -17.51 5.45 -20.09
C VAL A 136 -17.07 6.72 -19.39
N ASP A 137 -16.81 7.78 -20.15
CA ASP A 137 -16.51 9.09 -19.59
C ASP A 137 -17.76 9.70 -18.94
N GLU A 138 -17.63 10.29 -17.75
CA GLU A 138 -18.76 10.93 -17.06
C GLU A 138 -19.33 12.09 -17.89
N ARG A 139 -18.47 12.82 -18.62
CA ARG A 139 -18.79 14.15 -19.18
C ARG A 139 -19.02 14.16 -20.68
N SER A 140 -18.80 13.05 -21.36
CA SER A 140 -18.96 12.91 -22.81
C SER A 140 -19.50 11.52 -23.16
N ASP A 141 -19.82 11.30 -24.43
CA ASP A 141 -20.35 10.02 -24.92
C ASP A 141 -19.24 9.08 -25.40
N HIS A 142 -18.02 9.25 -24.88
CA HIS A 142 -16.90 8.36 -25.15
C HIS A 142 -17.03 7.09 -24.32
N ASP A 143 -17.23 5.99 -25.04
CA ASP A 143 -17.36 4.65 -24.48
C ASP A 143 -16.19 3.77 -24.90
N PHE A 144 -15.84 2.83 -24.04
CA PHE A 144 -14.87 1.78 -24.28
C PHE A 144 -15.46 0.45 -23.86
N SER A 145 -15.33 -0.56 -24.71
CA SER A 145 -15.62 -1.94 -24.36
C SER A 145 -14.67 -2.87 -25.11
N CYS A 146 -14.03 -3.78 -24.40
CA CYS A 146 -13.11 -4.75 -24.96
C CYS A 146 -13.32 -6.09 -24.27
N TYR A 147 -13.63 -7.13 -25.04
CA TYR A 147 -13.62 -8.49 -24.52
C TYR A 147 -12.19 -9.00 -24.44
N VAL A 148 -11.94 -9.84 -23.44
CA VAL A 148 -10.63 -10.40 -23.15
C VAL A 148 -10.74 -11.92 -23.17
N ILE A 149 -9.85 -12.59 -23.89
CA ILE A 149 -9.77 -14.06 -23.86
C ILE A 149 -9.05 -14.50 -22.57
N PRO A 150 -9.72 -15.16 -21.61
CA PRO A 150 -9.07 -15.56 -20.37
C PRO A 150 -8.31 -16.87 -20.57
N GLU A 151 -7.14 -16.99 -19.94
CA GLU A 151 -6.44 -18.28 -19.81
C GLU A 151 -7.07 -19.19 -18.72
N LYS A 152 -7.75 -18.60 -17.73
CA LYS A 152 -8.51 -19.34 -16.71
C LYS A 152 -9.89 -19.69 -17.21
N HIS A 153 -10.36 -20.87 -16.83
CA HIS A 153 -11.72 -21.31 -17.12
C HIS A 153 -12.77 -20.39 -16.47
N ILE A 154 -13.77 -19.96 -17.25
CA ILE A 154 -14.91 -19.21 -16.75
C ILE A 154 -15.79 -20.16 -15.92
N SER A 155 -15.91 -19.91 -14.62
CA SER A 155 -16.75 -20.72 -13.73
C SER A 155 -18.20 -20.79 -14.22
N LEU A 156 -18.90 -21.89 -13.92
CA LEU A 156 -20.31 -22.06 -14.31
C LEU A 156 -21.20 -20.93 -13.79
N GLN A 157 -20.90 -20.41 -12.60
CA GLN A 157 -21.62 -19.29 -12.00
C GLN A 157 -21.37 -18.00 -12.78
N ALA A 158 -20.11 -17.66 -13.07
CA ALA A 158 -19.78 -16.48 -13.89
C ALA A 158 -20.43 -16.60 -15.27
N SER A 159 -20.29 -17.74 -15.94
CA SER A 159 -20.89 -17.99 -17.26
C SER A 159 -22.41 -17.84 -17.27
N LYS A 160 -23.09 -18.27 -16.20
CA LYS A 160 -24.55 -18.12 -16.07
C LYS A 160 -24.97 -16.66 -15.90
N VAL A 161 -24.16 -15.87 -15.20
CA VAL A 161 -24.45 -14.47 -14.90
C VAL A 161 -24.17 -13.58 -16.11
N THR A 162 -22.98 -13.72 -16.72
CA THR A 162 -22.49 -12.85 -17.79
C THR A 162 -22.84 -13.35 -19.19
N GLY A 163 -23.28 -14.60 -19.32
CA GLY A 163 -23.49 -15.24 -20.61
C GLY A 163 -22.18 -15.55 -21.37
N LEU A 164 -21.01 -15.33 -20.76
CA LEU A 164 -19.71 -15.56 -21.39
C LEU A 164 -19.27 -17.03 -21.31
N LYS A 165 -18.75 -17.55 -22.41
CA LYS A 165 -18.21 -18.91 -22.54
C LYS A 165 -17.01 -18.92 -23.47
N VAL A 166 -16.00 -19.72 -23.13
CA VAL A 166 -14.90 -20.02 -24.03
C VAL A 166 -15.14 -21.38 -24.68
N LYS A 167 -15.04 -21.45 -26.01
CA LYS A 167 -15.10 -22.69 -26.79
C LYS A 167 -14.09 -22.59 -27.92
N ASP A 168 -13.25 -23.62 -28.09
CA ASP A 168 -12.24 -23.68 -29.16
C ASP A 168 -11.35 -22.42 -29.23
N ASN A 169 -10.90 -21.93 -28.07
CA ASN A 169 -10.12 -20.69 -27.89
C ASN A 169 -10.79 -19.40 -28.38
N LYS A 170 -12.10 -19.42 -28.59
CA LYS A 170 -12.93 -18.25 -28.93
C LYS A 170 -13.87 -17.93 -27.80
N LEU A 171 -14.11 -16.63 -27.58
CA LEU A 171 -15.06 -16.16 -26.58
C LEU A 171 -16.43 -15.98 -27.23
N PHE A 172 -17.47 -16.43 -26.54
CA PHE A 172 -18.86 -16.30 -26.94
C PHE A 172 -19.64 -15.56 -25.85
N HIS A 173 -20.47 -14.61 -26.23
CA HIS A 173 -21.43 -13.94 -25.35
C HIS A 173 -22.85 -14.33 -25.79
N ASN A 174 -23.60 -15.01 -24.93
CA ASN A 174 -24.94 -15.51 -25.22
C ASN A 174 -25.03 -16.36 -26.50
N GLY A 175 -23.97 -17.14 -26.77
CA GLY A 175 -23.89 -18.04 -27.94
C GLY A 175 -23.38 -17.39 -29.22
N VAL A 176 -23.13 -16.08 -29.22
CA VAL A 176 -22.55 -15.35 -30.36
C VAL A 176 -21.05 -15.15 -30.13
N GLU A 177 -20.23 -15.50 -31.12
CA GLU A 177 -18.78 -15.27 -31.06
C GLU A 177 -18.50 -13.75 -30.97
N VAL A 178 -17.66 -13.35 -30.03
CA VAL A 178 -17.22 -11.96 -29.86
C VAL A 178 -15.71 -11.86 -30.11
N LEU A 179 -15.28 -10.76 -30.71
CA LEU A 179 -13.86 -10.46 -30.85
C LEU A 179 -13.29 -10.18 -29.45
N ALA A 180 -12.33 -11.00 -29.04
CA ALA A 180 -11.68 -10.91 -27.74
C ALA A 180 -10.17 -10.82 -27.92
N GLU A 181 -9.55 -9.90 -27.19
CA GLU A 181 -8.12 -9.62 -27.25
C GLU A 181 -7.37 -10.33 -26.10
N PRO A 182 -6.07 -10.60 -26.24
CA PRO A 182 -5.20 -10.91 -25.11
C PRO A 182 -5.22 -9.78 -24.07
N ILE A 183 -5.09 -10.14 -22.78
CA ILE A 183 -5.18 -9.18 -21.67
C ILE A 183 -4.22 -7.98 -21.81
N SER A 184 -3.00 -8.19 -22.31
CA SER A 184 -2.03 -7.11 -22.52
C SER A 184 -2.52 -6.07 -23.52
N GLN A 185 -3.09 -6.50 -24.65
CA GLN A 185 -3.63 -5.63 -25.70
C GLN A 185 -4.92 -4.93 -25.24
N ALA A 186 -5.76 -5.62 -24.49
CA ALA A 186 -6.96 -5.03 -23.90
C ALA A 186 -6.62 -3.91 -22.90
N LEU A 187 -5.63 -4.13 -22.03
CA LEU A 187 -5.16 -3.11 -21.09
C LEU A 187 -4.51 -1.91 -21.80
N GLN A 188 -3.68 -2.15 -22.83
CA GLN A 188 -3.12 -1.07 -23.65
C GLN A 188 -4.20 -0.26 -24.36
N SER A 189 -5.21 -0.92 -24.91
CA SER A 189 -6.38 -0.28 -25.52
C SER A 189 -7.15 0.56 -24.49
N PHE A 190 -7.32 0.07 -23.27
CA PHE A 190 -7.96 0.81 -22.19
C PHE A 190 -7.14 2.05 -21.78
N LEU A 191 -5.81 1.93 -21.64
CA LEU A 191 -4.92 3.06 -21.36
C LEU A 191 -4.95 4.10 -22.49
N CYS A 192 -4.99 3.65 -23.75
CA CYS A 192 -5.15 4.50 -24.92
C CYS A 192 -6.48 5.27 -24.90
N PHE A 193 -7.57 4.60 -24.53
CA PHE A 193 -8.86 5.25 -24.30
C PHE A 193 -8.76 6.35 -23.24
N LEU A 194 -8.22 6.04 -22.05
CA LEU A 194 -8.06 7.03 -20.96
C LEU A 194 -7.19 8.23 -21.37
N LYS A 195 -6.19 7.99 -22.22
CA LYS A 195 -5.30 9.02 -22.78
C LYS A 195 -6.01 9.94 -23.76
N ASN A 196 -6.89 9.40 -24.58
CA ASN A 196 -7.55 10.13 -25.66
C ASN A 196 -8.81 10.88 -25.20
N LEU A 197 -9.21 10.74 -23.93
CA LEU A 197 -10.28 11.56 -23.36
C LEU A 197 -9.93 13.06 -23.41
N PRO A 198 -10.93 13.96 -23.51
CA PRO A 198 -10.71 15.39 -23.77
C PRO A 198 -9.78 16.10 -22.77
N THR A 199 -9.76 15.62 -21.52
CA THR A 199 -8.90 16.15 -20.47
C THR A 199 -7.68 15.27 -20.27
N GLN A 200 -6.51 15.88 -20.08
CA GLN A 200 -5.25 15.14 -19.84
C GLN A 200 -4.96 14.91 -18.34
N LYS A 201 -5.86 15.32 -17.44
CA LYS A 201 -5.73 15.03 -16.00
C LYS A 201 -5.83 13.53 -15.73
N GLN A 202 -5.15 13.04 -14.70
CA GLN A 202 -5.38 11.70 -14.17
C GLN A 202 -6.85 11.52 -13.75
N LYS A 203 -7.38 10.32 -14.00
CA LYS A 203 -8.79 9.96 -13.78
C LYS A 203 -9.01 9.35 -12.41
N ILE A 204 -10.27 9.39 -11.98
CA ILE A 204 -10.79 8.55 -10.92
C ILE A 204 -11.68 7.49 -11.57
N LEU A 205 -11.34 6.21 -11.41
CA LEU A 205 -12.17 5.12 -11.90
C LEU A 205 -13.33 4.86 -10.93
N VAL A 206 -14.55 4.94 -11.43
CA VAL A 206 -15.78 4.86 -10.63
C VAL A 206 -16.48 3.56 -10.95
N GLY A 207 -16.82 2.77 -9.95
CA GLY A 207 -17.59 1.56 -10.18
C GLY A 207 -18.39 1.12 -8.97
N HIS A 208 -19.20 0.08 -9.13
CA HIS A 208 -20.10 -0.38 -8.10
C HIS A 208 -19.52 -1.53 -7.28
N ASN A 209 -19.29 -1.31 -5.98
CA ASN A 209 -18.68 -2.31 -5.08
C ASN A 209 -17.24 -2.72 -5.49
N ILE A 210 -16.54 -1.84 -6.20
CA ILE A 210 -15.25 -2.13 -6.85
C ILE A 210 -14.07 -2.33 -5.91
N LYS A 211 -14.12 -1.73 -4.71
CA LYS A 211 -12.94 -1.63 -3.85
C LYS A 211 -12.41 -2.99 -3.42
N GLY A 212 -13.32 -3.93 -3.19
CA GLY A 212 -12.99 -5.27 -2.70
C GLY A 212 -12.72 -6.30 -3.80
N PHE A 213 -12.97 -5.95 -5.07
CA PHE A 213 -12.99 -6.89 -6.18
C PHE A 213 -12.34 -6.30 -7.44
N ASP A 214 -13.05 -5.51 -8.24
CA ASP A 214 -12.62 -5.01 -9.55
C ASP A 214 -11.28 -4.29 -9.49
N CYS A 215 -11.07 -3.43 -8.49
CA CYS A 215 -9.80 -2.74 -8.30
C CYS A 215 -8.63 -3.72 -8.13
N LEU A 216 -8.85 -4.83 -7.40
CA LEU A 216 -7.82 -5.82 -7.13
C LEU A 216 -7.55 -6.68 -8.36
N VAL A 217 -8.61 -7.10 -9.07
CA VAL A 217 -8.51 -7.87 -10.31
C VAL A 217 -7.78 -7.07 -11.39
N LEU A 218 -8.16 -5.79 -11.59
CA LEU A 218 -7.49 -4.89 -12.52
C LEU A 218 -6.01 -4.73 -12.18
N MET A 219 -5.70 -4.46 -10.90
CA MET A 219 -4.32 -4.25 -10.48
C MET A 219 -3.47 -5.51 -10.60
N HIS A 220 -4.02 -6.70 -10.35
CA HIS A 220 -3.34 -7.98 -10.62
C HIS A 220 -3.00 -8.11 -12.12
N ALA A 221 -3.94 -7.81 -13.01
CA ALA A 221 -3.71 -7.87 -14.45
C ALA A 221 -2.64 -6.85 -14.89
N LEU A 222 -2.69 -5.62 -14.38
CA LEU A 222 -1.69 -4.58 -14.65
C LEU A 222 -0.29 -4.97 -14.19
N ILE A 223 -0.15 -5.57 -13.00
CA ILE A 223 1.13 -6.08 -12.49
C ILE A 223 1.68 -7.16 -13.42
N ASN A 224 0.85 -8.15 -13.78
CA ASN A 224 1.27 -9.26 -14.63
C ASN A 224 1.64 -8.80 -16.05
N CYS A 225 1.09 -7.68 -16.53
CA CYS A 225 1.44 -7.08 -17.81
C CYS A 225 2.53 -5.99 -17.73
N ASN A 226 3.09 -5.71 -16.54
CA ASN A 226 4.04 -4.61 -16.30
C ASN A 226 3.54 -3.22 -16.75
N LEU A 227 2.24 -2.94 -16.56
CA LEU A 227 1.59 -1.68 -16.98
C LEU A 227 1.23 -0.75 -15.81
N VAL A 228 1.71 -1.03 -14.60
CA VAL A 228 1.35 -0.27 -13.39
C VAL A 228 1.79 1.20 -13.47
N GLU A 229 3.01 1.46 -13.93
CA GLU A 229 3.54 2.83 -14.04
C GLU A 229 2.72 3.66 -15.03
N GLU A 230 2.51 3.16 -16.25
CA GLU A 230 1.69 3.82 -17.28
C GLU A 230 0.24 4.01 -16.80
N PHE A 231 -0.32 3.03 -16.08
CA PHE A 231 -1.64 3.16 -15.50
C PHE A 231 -1.71 4.26 -14.43
N HIS A 232 -0.71 4.35 -13.55
CA HIS A 232 -0.64 5.41 -12.55
C HIS A 232 -0.43 6.80 -13.16
N GLU A 233 0.15 6.93 -14.36
CA GLU A 233 0.15 8.20 -15.10
C GLU A 233 -1.26 8.63 -15.56
N ARG A 234 -2.19 7.68 -15.70
CA ARG A 234 -3.56 7.92 -16.18
C ARG A 234 -4.61 7.93 -15.09
N VAL A 235 -4.38 7.22 -13.99
CA VAL A 235 -5.37 7.02 -12.91
C VAL A 235 -4.75 7.36 -11.57
N ILE A 236 -5.36 8.30 -10.85
CA ILE A 236 -4.88 8.74 -9.52
C ILE A 236 -5.66 8.07 -8.38
N GLY A 237 -6.82 7.50 -8.68
CA GLY A 237 -7.64 6.84 -7.68
C GLY A 237 -8.90 6.22 -8.24
N TYR A 238 -9.76 5.84 -7.30
CA TYR A 238 -11.00 5.11 -7.54
C TYR A 238 -12.11 5.67 -6.66
N MET A 239 -13.37 5.40 -6.99
CA MET A 239 -14.54 5.69 -6.16
C MET A 239 -15.50 4.49 -6.13
N ASP A 240 -15.87 4.03 -4.93
CA ASP A 240 -16.85 2.96 -4.76
C ASP A 240 -18.27 3.52 -4.63
N THR A 241 -19.08 3.33 -5.66
CA THR A 241 -20.44 3.87 -5.71
C THR A 241 -21.40 3.19 -4.74
N ARG A 242 -21.11 1.98 -4.26
CA ARG A 242 -21.95 1.34 -3.24
C ARG A 242 -21.88 2.11 -1.92
N LYS A 243 -20.69 2.64 -1.58
CA LYS A 243 -20.52 3.54 -0.43
C LYS A 243 -21.19 4.89 -0.71
N LEU A 244 -21.02 5.44 -1.91
CA LEU A 244 -21.63 6.70 -2.34
C LEU A 244 -23.16 6.67 -2.21
N PHE A 245 -23.81 5.65 -2.76
CA PHE A 245 -25.26 5.56 -2.76
C PHE A 245 -25.82 5.33 -1.36
N ARG A 246 -25.10 4.64 -0.46
CA ARG A 246 -25.50 4.55 0.96
C ARG A 246 -25.50 5.90 1.67
N MET A 247 -24.60 6.80 1.27
CA MET A 247 -24.53 8.14 1.83
C MET A 247 -25.59 9.06 1.22
N SER A 248 -25.76 9.02 -0.10
CA SER A 248 -26.72 9.85 -0.81
C SER A 248 -28.18 9.40 -0.61
N PHE A 249 -28.40 8.10 -0.37
CA PHE A 249 -29.73 7.49 -0.27
C PHE A 249 -29.75 6.50 0.91
N PRO A 250 -30.19 6.91 2.11
CA PRO A 250 -30.20 6.03 3.28
C PRO A 250 -31.35 5.01 3.32
N SER A 251 -32.37 5.16 2.45
CA SER A 251 -33.62 4.39 2.47
C SER A 251 -33.78 3.20 1.50
N PRO A 252 -32.93 2.93 0.48
CA PRO A 252 -33.12 1.79 -0.41
C PRO A 252 -33.09 0.45 0.33
N LYS A 253 -33.96 -0.47 -0.07
CA LYS A 253 -34.01 -1.85 0.47
C LYS A 253 -32.77 -2.65 0.06
N SER A 254 -32.17 -2.32 -1.07
CA SER A 254 -30.97 -2.96 -1.60
C SER A 254 -30.09 -1.94 -2.32
N PHE A 255 -28.78 -2.09 -2.15
CA PHE A 255 -27.77 -1.28 -2.81
C PHE A 255 -27.06 -2.05 -3.93
N SER A 256 -27.70 -3.05 -4.54
CA SER A 256 -27.24 -3.60 -5.81
C SER A 256 -27.62 -2.66 -6.95
N GLN A 257 -26.77 -2.50 -7.95
CA GLN A 257 -27.02 -1.63 -9.10
C GLN A 257 -28.40 -1.83 -9.75
N VAL A 258 -28.83 -3.09 -9.99
CA VAL A 258 -30.14 -3.40 -10.59
C VAL A 258 -31.32 -2.89 -9.77
N ASN A 259 -31.23 -2.94 -8.44
CA ASN A 259 -32.29 -2.42 -7.58
C ASN A 259 -32.24 -0.89 -7.50
N LEU A 260 -31.04 -0.32 -7.40
CA LEU A 260 -30.86 1.14 -7.43
C LEU A 260 -31.35 1.75 -8.75
N SER A 261 -31.13 1.09 -9.89
CA SER A 261 -31.63 1.57 -11.17
C SER A 261 -33.17 1.61 -11.19
N LYS A 262 -33.84 0.59 -10.65
CA LYS A 262 -35.31 0.59 -10.55
C LYS A 262 -35.83 1.63 -9.56
N ASP A 263 -35.21 1.72 -8.38
CA ASP A 263 -35.65 2.63 -7.31
C ASP A 263 -35.43 4.10 -7.69
N LEU A 264 -34.36 4.42 -8.42
CA LEU A 264 -33.94 5.81 -8.68
C LEU A 264 -34.19 6.29 -10.11
N LEU A 265 -34.21 5.40 -11.11
CA LEU A 265 -34.50 5.76 -12.52
C LEU A 265 -35.95 5.41 -12.91
N GLY A 266 -36.70 4.71 -12.05
CA GLY A 266 -38.09 4.33 -12.24
C GLY A 266 -38.30 2.82 -12.35
N PRO A 267 -39.45 2.30 -11.91
CA PRO A 267 -39.70 0.85 -11.80
C PRO A 267 -39.68 0.12 -13.15
N GLU A 268 -40.01 0.83 -14.24
CA GLU A 268 -40.00 0.32 -15.61
C GLU A 268 -38.61 0.33 -16.25
N PHE A 269 -37.60 0.90 -15.57
CA PHE A 269 -36.24 0.94 -16.10
C PHE A 269 -35.61 -0.45 -16.07
N THR A 270 -35.30 -0.98 -17.25
CA THR A 270 -34.59 -2.24 -17.44
C THR A 270 -33.41 -2.06 -18.39
N TYR A 271 -32.36 -2.83 -18.17
CA TYR A 271 -31.20 -2.91 -19.04
C TYR A 271 -30.63 -4.33 -19.01
N ALA A 272 -29.74 -4.66 -19.95
CA ALA A 272 -29.05 -5.94 -19.96
C ALA A 272 -27.98 -5.96 -18.85
N ALA A 273 -28.40 -6.26 -17.61
CA ALA A 273 -27.49 -6.41 -16.49
C ALA A 273 -26.52 -7.59 -16.72
N HIS A 274 -25.30 -7.48 -16.20
CA HIS A 274 -24.19 -8.42 -16.44
C HIS A 274 -23.66 -8.35 -17.88
N ASN A 275 -23.75 -7.14 -18.43
CA ASN A 275 -23.01 -6.72 -19.60
C ASN A 275 -22.26 -5.46 -19.19
N ALA A 276 -20.93 -5.56 -19.09
CA ALA A 276 -20.11 -4.49 -18.51
C ALA A 276 -20.42 -3.10 -19.12
N LEU A 277 -20.67 -3.01 -20.43
CA LEU A 277 -20.96 -1.73 -21.09
C LEU A 277 -22.31 -1.13 -20.68
N GLU A 278 -23.36 -1.96 -20.64
CA GLU A 278 -24.68 -1.52 -20.20
C GLU A 278 -24.70 -1.21 -18.70
N ASP A 279 -23.93 -1.95 -17.91
CA ASP A 279 -23.71 -1.70 -16.49
C ASP A 279 -23.05 -0.34 -16.25
N VAL A 280 -21.95 0.01 -16.94
CA VAL A 280 -21.31 1.33 -16.76
C VAL A 280 -22.16 2.49 -17.28
N ARG A 281 -22.92 2.30 -18.37
CA ARG A 281 -23.85 3.32 -18.88
C ARG A 281 -24.98 3.59 -17.89
N THR A 282 -25.51 2.53 -17.28
CA THR A 282 -26.54 2.65 -16.24
C THR A 282 -25.96 3.29 -14.98
N LEU A 283 -24.76 2.90 -14.57
CA LEU A 283 -24.09 3.47 -13.42
C LEU A 283 -23.77 4.97 -13.61
N LYS A 284 -23.37 5.39 -14.82
CA LYS A 284 -23.22 6.81 -15.18
C LYS A 284 -24.51 7.59 -14.93
N LYS A 285 -25.66 7.08 -15.35
CA LYS A 285 -26.97 7.72 -15.08
C LYS A 285 -27.22 7.89 -13.58
N LEU A 286 -26.91 6.89 -12.78
CA LEU A 286 -27.07 6.92 -11.32
C LEU A 286 -26.11 7.91 -10.64
N VAL A 287 -24.83 7.93 -11.03
CA VAL A 287 -23.81 8.83 -10.48
C VAL A 287 -24.08 10.30 -10.84
N CYS A 288 -24.73 10.54 -11.98
CA CYS A 288 -25.10 11.89 -12.45
C CYS A 288 -26.47 12.37 -11.94
N LEU A 289 -27.15 11.63 -11.05
CA LEU A 289 -28.39 12.09 -10.45
C LEU A 289 -28.17 13.38 -9.63
N PRO A 290 -29.07 14.38 -9.70
CA PRO A 290 -28.92 15.64 -8.95
C PRO A 290 -28.79 15.46 -7.43
N SER A 291 -29.36 14.38 -6.89
CA SER A 291 -29.29 14.03 -5.46
C SER A 291 -27.93 13.47 -5.03
N VAL A 292 -27.04 13.14 -5.97
CA VAL A 292 -25.67 12.68 -5.67
C VAL A 292 -24.76 13.89 -5.55
N LEU A 293 -24.46 14.27 -4.30
CA LEU A 293 -23.65 15.44 -4.00
C LEU A 293 -22.15 15.18 -4.24
N GLU A 294 -21.44 16.18 -4.75
CA GLU A 294 -19.98 16.12 -4.99
C GLU A 294 -19.16 15.88 -3.71
N GLU A 295 -19.66 16.30 -2.55
CA GLU A 295 -19.03 16.02 -1.25
C GLU A 295 -19.10 14.53 -0.89
N HIS A 296 -20.21 13.85 -1.21
CA HIS A 296 -20.33 12.42 -0.98
C HIS A 296 -19.41 11.63 -1.92
N LYS A 297 -19.25 12.08 -3.17
CA LYS A 297 -18.30 11.49 -4.12
C LYS A 297 -16.88 11.48 -3.53
N GLN A 298 -16.41 12.65 -3.09
CA GLN A 298 -15.07 12.81 -2.49
C GLN A 298 -14.83 11.92 -1.26
N LEU A 299 -15.84 11.72 -0.41
CA LEU A 299 -15.74 10.84 0.77
C LEU A 299 -15.69 9.34 0.43
N CYS A 300 -16.01 8.99 -0.82
CA CYS A 300 -16.00 7.63 -1.34
C CYS A 300 -14.79 7.32 -2.22
N GLU A 301 -13.90 8.29 -2.42
CA GLU A 301 -12.67 8.13 -3.18
C GLU A 301 -11.55 7.47 -2.37
N PHE A 302 -10.65 6.79 -3.06
CA PHE A 302 -9.40 6.25 -2.50
C PHE A 302 -8.31 6.19 -3.57
N SER A 303 -7.05 6.30 -3.17
CA SER A 303 -5.92 6.43 -4.10
C SER A 303 -5.58 5.14 -4.83
N ALA A 304 -4.95 5.27 -6.01
CA ALA A 304 -4.46 4.10 -6.76
C ALA A 304 -3.36 3.35 -5.98
N ASP A 305 -2.45 4.08 -5.33
CA ASP A 305 -1.42 3.51 -4.46
C ASP A 305 -1.99 2.62 -3.36
N TYR A 306 -3.15 2.98 -2.78
CA TYR A 306 -3.78 2.16 -1.75
C TYR A 306 -4.16 0.77 -2.27
N ILE A 307 -4.61 0.69 -3.53
CA ILE A 307 -4.96 -0.58 -4.17
C ILE A 307 -3.70 -1.40 -4.49
N LEU A 308 -2.65 -0.77 -5.02
CA LEU A 308 -1.36 -1.43 -5.24
C LEU A 308 -0.78 -1.99 -3.93
N GLU A 309 -0.70 -1.16 -2.88
CA GLU A 309 -0.26 -1.57 -1.53
C GLU A 309 -1.11 -2.75 -1.01
N SER A 310 -2.42 -2.77 -1.32
CA SER A 310 -3.35 -3.82 -0.89
C SER A 310 -3.12 -5.15 -1.61
N VAL A 311 -2.84 -5.12 -2.92
CA VAL A 311 -2.50 -6.31 -3.71
C VAL A 311 -1.21 -6.94 -3.21
N GLU A 312 -0.16 -6.15 -3.04
CA GLU A 312 1.12 -6.63 -2.52
C GLU A 312 0.98 -7.21 -1.11
N PHE A 313 0.19 -6.54 -0.25
CA PHE A 313 -0.10 -7.05 1.09
C PHE A 313 -0.83 -8.38 1.03
N ASN A 314 -1.84 -8.53 0.16
CA ASN A 314 -2.57 -9.79 0.00
C ASN A 314 -1.68 -10.91 -0.54
N ALA A 315 -0.73 -10.61 -1.43
CA ALA A 315 0.24 -11.59 -1.92
C ALA A 315 1.13 -12.11 -0.78
N ARG A 316 1.64 -11.23 0.08
CA ARG A 316 2.40 -11.61 1.29
C ARG A 316 1.56 -12.43 2.26
N VAL A 317 0.29 -12.06 2.46
CA VAL A 317 -0.64 -12.85 3.27
C VAL A 317 -0.81 -14.25 2.69
N LYS A 318 -1.07 -14.39 1.39
CA LYS A 318 -1.25 -15.69 0.73
C LYS A 318 -0.01 -16.58 0.89
N LYS A 319 1.18 -15.99 0.78
CA LYS A 319 2.48 -16.67 0.97
C LYS A 319 2.70 -17.14 2.42
N ASN A 320 2.50 -16.26 3.40
CA ASN A 320 3.02 -16.49 4.76
C ASN A 320 1.96 -17.01 5.75
N LEU A 321 0.67 -16.70 5.55
CA LEU A 321 -0.40 -17.08 6.47
C LEU A 321 -0.50 -18.60 6.73
N PRO A 322 -0.30 -19.49 5.74
CA PRO A 322 -0.33 -20.93 5.99
C PRO A 322 0.64 -21.38 7.09
N SER A 323 1.83 -20.78 7.17
CA SER A 323 2.81 -21.09 8.23
C SER A 323 2.32 -20.73 9.64
N LEU A 324 1.41 -19.74 9.75
CA LEU A 324 0.90 -19.23 11.02
C LEU A 324 -0.36 -19.96 11.49
N GLN A 325 -0.87 -20.92 10.71
CA GLN A 325 -2.15 -21.57 11.02
C GLN A 325 -2.15 -22.28 12.37
N ILE A 326 -1.00 -22.82 12.78
CA ILE A 326 -0.83 -23.44 14.11
C ILE A 326 -1.12 -22.45 15.24
N LEU A 327 -0.64 -21.21 15.13
CA LEU A 327 -0.87 -20.17 16.13
C LEU A 327 -2.34 -19.72 16.19
N ILE A 328 -3.05 -19.79 15.05
CA ILE A 328 -4.48 -19.48 14.98
C ILE A 328 -5.30 -20.60 15.62
N ASN A 329 -5.00 -21.86 15.26
CA ASN A 329 -5.73 -23.03 15.73
C ASN A 329 -5.61 -23.20 17.25
N LEU A 330 -4.42 -22.93 17.79
CA LEU A 330 -4.14 -22.94 19.24
C LEU A 330 -4.57 -21.64 19.94
N LYS A 331 -5.19 -20.70 19.23
CA LYS A 331 -5.67 -19.42 19.76
C LYS A 331 -4.58 -18.55 20.42
N VAL A 332 -3.32 -18.77 20.06
CA VAL A 332 -2.19 -17.93 20.49
C VAL A 332 -2.34 -16.52 19.92
N VAL A 333 -2.79 -16.43 18.67
CA VAL A 333 -3.13 -15.16 18.02
C VAL A 333 -4.47 -15.28 17.29
N SER A 334 -5.19 -14.16 17.15
CA SER A 334 -6.38 -14.13 16.30
C SER A 334 -6.01 -14.17 14.82
N ALA A 335 -6.93 -14.63 13.97
CA ALA A 335 -6.76 -14.64 12.52
C ALA A 335 -6.41 -13.24 11.96
N GLY A 336 -6.98 -12.17 12.55
CA GLY A 336 -6.66 -10.79 12.17
C GLY A 336 -5.21 -10.39 12.48
N ILE A 337 -4.65 -10.85 13.62
CA ILE A 337 -3.25 -10.63 13.97
C ILE A 337 -2.33 -11.47 13.08
N ALA A 338 -2.64 -12.75 12.86
CA ALA A 338 -1.89 -13.60 11.95
C ALA A 338 -1.84 -13.03 10.52
N ARG A 339 -2.96 -12.48 10.03
CA ARG A 339 -2.99 -11.77 8.74
C ARG A 339 -2.06 -10.55 8.71
N LYS A 340 -1.98 -9.78 9.80
CA LYS A 340 -1.02 -8.66 9.88
C LYS A 340 0.42 -9.14 9.88
N ILE A 341 0.75 -10.18 10.65
CA ILE A 341 2.08 -10.82 10.66
C ILE A 341 2.44 -11.27 9.24
N ALA A 342 1.59 -12.07 8.60
CA ALA A 342 1.79 -12.58 7.25
C ALA A 342 1.98 -11.47 6.21
N GLY A 343 1.11 -10.46 6.25
CA GLY A 343 1.16 -9.31 5.34
C GLY A 343 2.32 -8.33 5.62
N SER A 344 2.96 -8.42 6.79
CA SER A 344 4.23 -7.78 7.12
C SER A 344 5.47 -8.59 6.70
N ASP A 345 5.25 -9.56 5.82
CA ASP A 345 6.21 -10.54 5.30
C ASP A 345 6.80 -11.49 6.36
N LEU A 346 6.12 -11.67 7.49
CA LEU A 346 6.59 -12.55 8.55
C LEU A 346 5.91 -13.93 8.46
N SER A 347 6.71 -14.99 8.50
CA SER A 347 6.28 -16.38 8.63
C SER A 347 6.39 -16.83 10.08
N PHE A 348 5.89 -18.02 10.39
CA PHE A 348 6.11 -18.66 11.71
C PHE A 348 7.60 -18.78 12.04
N ARG A 349 8.41 -19.19 11.06
CA ARG A 349 9.85 -19.36 11.22
C ARG A 349 10.54 -18.05 11.61
N HIS A 350 10.15 -16.93 10.99
CA HIS A 350 10.67 -15.61 11.37
C HIS A 350 10.40 -15.27 12.84
N LEU A 351 9.19 -15.56 13.34
CA LEU A 351 8.85 -15.33 14.75
C LEU A 351 9.68 -16.22 15.69
N GLU A 352 9.84 -17.49 15.33
CA GLU A 352 10.64 -18.46 16.08
C GLU A 352 12.11 -18.02 16.18
N VAL A 353 12.71 -17.61 15.06
CA VAL A 353 14.09 -17.10 15.00
C VAL A 353 14.25 -15.86 15.88
N VAL A 354 13.33 -14.90 15.80
CA VAL A 354 13.39 -13.67 16.59
C VAL A 354 13.27 -13.97 18.09
N PHE A 355 12.40 -14.90 18.46
CA PHE A 355 12.28 -15.36 19.84
C PHE A 355 13.57 -16.05 20.33
N ARG A 356 14.22 -16.89 19.51
CA ARG A 356 15.52 -17.49 19.88
C ARG A 356 16.62 -16.44 20.06
N ARG A 357 16.59 -15.36 19.29
CA ARG A 357 17.61 -14.30 19.34
C ARG A 357 17.52 -13.43 20.59
N ASP A 358 16.31 -12.97 20.91
CA ASP A 358 16.13 -11.92 21.93
C ASP A 358 14.82 -12.07 22.72
N GLY A 359 14.25 -13.28 22.71
CA GLY A 359 13.06 -13.65 23.49
C GLY A 359 11.88 -12.71 23.28
N GLN A 360 11.33 -12.26 24.40
CA GLN A 360 10.18 -11.34 24.43
C GLN A 360 10.52 -9.95 23.88
N ASP A 361 11.73 -9.44 24.14
CA ASP A 361 12.15 -8.11 23.70
C ASP A 361 12.34 -8.08 22.17
N GLY A 362 12.85 -9.18 21.60
CA GLY A 362 12.93 -9.38 20.16
C GLY A 362 11.56 -9.32 19.49
N LEU A 363 10.61 -10.14 19.96
CA LEU A 363 9.24 -10.16 19.42
C LEU A 363 8.53 -8.82 19.62
N SER A 364 8.68 -8.19 20.78
CA SER A 364 8.10 -6.89 21.09
C SER A 364 8.62 -5.82 20.14
N THR A 365 9.94 -5.75 19.96
CA THR A 365 10.59 -4.78 19.08
C THR A 365 10.15 -4.98 17.64
N LEU A 366 10.24 -6.20 17.11
CA LEU A 366 9.88 -6.52 15.73
C LEU A 366 8.41 -6.21 15.41
N LEU A 367 7.47 -6.70 16.22
CA LEU A 367 6.03 -6.56 15.95
C LEU A 367 5.53 -5.13 16.16
N ALA A 368 6.23 -4.34 16.99
CA ALA A 368 5.94 -2.94 17.26
C ALA A 368 6.69 -1.96 16.34
N GLU A 369 7.57 -2.44 15.45
CA GLU A 369 8.31 -1.62 14.49
C GLU A 369 7.38 -0.62 13.81
N SER A 370 7.78 0.66 13.75
CA SER A 370 6.96 1.68 13.12
C SER A 370 7.75 2.67 12.32
N VAL A 371 7.31 2.91 11.08
CA VAL A 371 7.83 3.95 10.20
C VAL A 371 6.69 4.89 9.85
N SER A 372 6.93 6.20 9.98
CA SER A 372 5.95 7.26 9.69
C SER A 372 4.58 7.04 10.37
N GLY A 373 4.59 6.51 11.60
CA GLY A 373 3.38 6.26 12.39
C GLY A 373 2.64 4.95 12.10
N LYS A 374 3.00 4.22 11.04
CA LYS A 374 2.44 2.89 10.74
C LYS A 374 3.14 1.82 11.56
N ILE A 375 2.39 1.02 12.31
CA ILE A 375 2.92 -0.10 13.09
C ILE A 375 2.94 -1.35 12.23
N ARG A 376 4.01 -2.17 12.31
CA ARG A 376 4.17 -3.41 11.56
C ARG A 376 3.02 -4.38 11.85
N VAL A 377 2.84 -4.78 13.12
CA VAL A 377 1.76 -5.70 13.51
C VAL A 377 0.91 -5.15 14.66
N SER A 378 1.49 -5.00 15.85
CA SER A 378 0.76 -4.61 17.07
C SER A 378 1.72 -4.30 18.23
N ARG A 379 1.27 -3.46 19.17
CA ARG A 379 1.94 -3.17 20.45
C ARG A 379 1.29 -3.89 21.64
N SER A 380 0.38 -4.82 21.39
CA SER A 380 -0.37 -5.51 22.45
C SER A 380 0.56 -6.42 23.27
N LYS A 381 0.83 -6.02 24.51
CA LYS A 381 1.64 -6.80 25.46
C LYS A 381 1.04 -8.20 25.70
N LYS A 382 -0.29 -8.31 25.78
CA LYS A 382 -0.99 -9.58 25.97
C LYS A 382 -0.72 -10.55 24.81
N MET A 383 -0.76 -10.07 23.57
CA MET A 383 -0.50 -10.88 22.39
C MET A 383 0.98 -11.31 22.32
N ILE A 384 1.90 -10.39 22.62
CA ILE A 384 3.33 -10.70 22.67
C ILE A 384 3.63 -11.76 23.74
N ALA A 385 3.06 -11.61 24.95
CA ALA A 385 3.20 -12.60 26.01
C ALA A 385 2.70 -13.98 25.58
N SER A 386 1.52 -14.05 24.94
CA SER A 386 0.98 -15.32 24.44
C SER A 386 1.90 -16.00 23.42
N LEU A 387 2.53 -15.25 22.52
CA LEU A 387 3.55 -15.79 21.61
C LEU A 387 4.78 -16.29 22.36
N CYS A 388 5.23 -15.56 23.39
CA CYS A 388 6.38 -15.97 24.19
C CYS A 388 6.10 -17.26 24.98
N ASP A 389 4.91 -17.39 25.57
CA ASP A 389 4.51 -18.60 26.30
C ASP A 389 4.49 -19.81 25.37
N TYR A 390 3.95 -19.64 24.16
CA TYR A 390 3.97 -20.67 23.12
C TYR A 390 5.39 -21.10 22.75
N PHE A 391 6.28 -20.16 22.39
CA PHE A 391 7.65 -20.51 22.02
C PHE A 391 8.51 -21.01 23.19
N SER A 392 8.15 -20.67 24.43
CA SER A 392 8.79 -21.20 25.64
C SER A 392 8.32 -22.61 26.01
N GLY A 393 7.31 -23.18 25.32
CA GLY A 393 6.71 -24.46 25.67
C GLY A 393 5.83 -24.42 26.92
N LYS A 394 5.33 -23.24 27.31
CA LYS A 394 4.46 -23.05 28.50
C LYS A 394 2.96 -23.09 28.16
N SER A 395 2.60 -23.34 26.90
CA SER A 395 1.25 -23.22 26.34
C SER A 395 0.49 -24.53 26.24
#